data_AF-A0A940JLP2-F1
#
_entry.id   AF-A0A940JLP2-F1
#
_cell.length_a   1.000
_cell.length_b   1.000
_cell.length_c   1.000
_cell.angle_alpha   90.00
_cell.angle_beta   90.00
_cell.angle_gamma   90.00
#
_symmetry.space_group_name_H-M   'P 1'
#
loop_
_entity.id
_entity.type
_entity.pdbx_description
1 polymer ?
#
loop_
_entity_poly.entity_id
_entity_poly.type
_entity_poly.pdbx_seq_one_letter_code
_entity_poly.pdbx_strand_id
1 'polypeptide(L)'
;MAIGDIMEISANLPAAEIARIDAHLAERNLPTLSRMRWRFLGRIRRIIERGSVRSETEYHALRNIVDDVDDEAQRQIVCDMLAAYEEKASATRS
;
A
#
# COMPACT_ATOMS: atom_id res chain seq x y z
N MET A 1 2.55 -2.03 -14.45
CA MET A 1 1.57 -1.89 -13.36
C MET A 1 2.22 -2.37 -12.10
N ALA A 2 2.35 -1.46 -11.12
CA ALA A 2 2.72 -1.85 -9.78
C ALA A 2 1.53 -2.59 -9.14
N ILE A 3 1.80 -3.47 -8.17
CA ILE A 3 0.74 -4.13 -7.39
C ILE A 3 -0.17 -3.09 -6.72
N GLY A 4 0.37 -1.92 -6.34
CA GLY A 4 -0.39 -0.80 -5.79
C GLY A 4 -1.51 -0.32 -6.71
N ASP A 5 -1.23 -0.14 -8.00
CA ASP A 5 -2.23 0.34 -8.99
C ASP A 5 -3.40 -0.65 -9.14
N ILE A 6 -3.08 -1.96 -9.14
CA ILE A 6 -4.10 -3.02 -9.22
C ILE A 6 -4.95 -3.04 -7.94
N MET A 7 -4.32 -2.78 -6.80
CA MET A 7 -5.00 -2.71 -5.51
C MET A 7 -5.96 -1.53 -5.43
N GLU A 8 -5.53 -0.34 -5.88
CA GLU A 8 -6.33 0.89 -5.91
C GLU A 8 -7.56 0.74 -6.81
N ILE A 9 -7.39 0.20 -8.02
CA ILE A 9 -8.51 -0.09 -8.94
C ILE A 9 -9.49 -1.10 -8.32
N SER A 10 -8.99 -2.07 -7.55
CA SER A 10 -9.81 -3.08 -6.91
C SER A 10 -10.49 -2.63 -5.61
N ALA A 11 -10.09 -1.49 -5.03
CA ALA A 11 -10.57 -1.03 -3.73
C ALA A 11 -12.06 -0.65 -3.75
N ASN A 12 -12.54 -0.15 -4.89
CA ASN A 12 -13.94 0.25 -5.10
C ASN A 12 -14.84 -0.86 -5.65
N LEU A 13 -14.33 -2.10 -5.76
CA LEU A 13 -15.14 -3.20 -6.27
C LEU A 13 -16.11 -3.72 -5.19
N PRO A 14 -17.38 -3.97 -5.56
CA PRO A 14 -18.33 -4.63 -4.66
C PRO A 14 -17.81 -6.00 -4.21
N ALA A 15 -18.17 -6.42 -3.00
CA ALA A 15 -17.72 -7.71 -2.43
C ALA A 15 -18.03 -8.92 -3.33
N ALA A 16 -19.16 -8.91 -4.03
CA ALA A 16 -19.54 -9.95 -4.99
C ALA A 16 -18.57 -10.03 -6.19
N GLU A 17 -18.06 -8.88 -6.63
CA GLU A 17 -17.13 -8.80 -7.75
C GLU A 17 -15.72 -9.21 -7.34
N ILE A 18 -15.30 -8.85 -6.12
CA ILE A 18 -14.05 -9.36 -5.52
C ILE A 18 -14.09 -10.89 -5.43
N ALA A 19 -15.20 -11.47 -4.96
CA ALA A 19 -15.35 -12.92 -4.86
C ALA A 19 -15.27 -13.60 -6.24
N ARG A 20 -15.86 -12.99 -7.28
CA ARG A 20 -15.78 -13.48 -8.66
C ARG A 20 -14.35 -13.48 -9.20
N ILE A 21 -13.60 -12.41 -8.96
CA ILE A 21 -12.21 -12.30 -9.39
C ILE A 21 -11.31 -13.27 -8.60
N ASP A 22 -11.53 -13.39 -7.29
CA ASP A 22 -10.80 -14.34 -6.45
C ASP A 22 -11.01 -15.79 -6.91
N ALA A 23 -12.24 -16.18 -7.27
CA ALA A 23 -12.54 -17.49 -7.84
C ALA A 23 -11.80 -17.71 -9.17
N HIS A 24 -11.84 -16.72 -10.07
CA HIS A 24 -11.16 -16.79 -11.37
C HIS A 24 -9.64 -16.92 -11.25
N LEU A 25 -9.03 -16.27 -10.26
CA LEU A 25 -7.60 -16.36 -9.96
C LEU A 25 -7.26 -17.70 -9.30
N ALA A 26 -8.10 -18.17 -8.38
CA ALA A 26 -7.91 -19.45 -7.70
C ALA A 26 -7.97 -20.63 -8.67
N GLU A 27 -8.91 -20.63 -9.63
CA GLU A 27 -8.99 -21.62 -10.73
C GLU A 27 -7.70 -21.72 -11.55
N ARG A 28 -6.92 -20.64 -11.59
CA ARG A 28 -5.64 -20.55 -12.31
C ARG A 28 -4.42 -20.79 -11.42
N ASN A 29 -4.63 -21.21 -10.17
CA ASN A 29 -3.58 -21.33 -9.14
C ASN A 29 -2.79 -20.02 -8.92
N LEU A 30 -3.42 -18.87 -9.17
CA LEU A 30 -2.82 -17.56 -8.93
C LEU A 30 -3.20 -17.07 -7.51
N PRO A 31 -2.37 -16.21 -6.89
CA PRO A 31 -2.76 -15.54 -5.66
C PRO A 31 -4.04 -14.72 -5.89
N THR A 32 -4.98 -14.78 -4.96
CA THR A 32 -6.24 -14.03 -5.06
C THR A 32 -6.04 -12.56 -4.70
N LEU A 33 -6.95 -11.67 -5.13
CA LEU A 33 -6.90 -10.24 -4.80
C LEU A 33 -6.95 -10.05 -3.28
N SER A 34 -7.83 -10.77 -2.58
CA SER A 34 -7.91 -10.72 -1.11
C SER A 34 -6.57 -11.08 -0.46
N ARG A 35 -5.87 -12.09 -0.97
CA ARG A 35 -4.56 -12.52 -0.42
C ARG A 35 -3.45 -11.52 -0.73
N MET A 36 -3.47 -10.93 -1.93
CA MET A 36 -2.55 -9.86 -2.31
C MET A 36 -2.77 -8.62 -1.42
N ARG A 37 -4.02 -8.24 -1.19
CA ARG A 37 -4.46 -7.13 -0.33
C ARG A 37 -3.99 -7.30 1.11
N TRP A 38 -4.21 -8.49 1.69
CA TRP A 38 -3.71 -8.84 3.02
C TRP A 38 -2.18 -8.74 3.13
N ARG A 39 -1.46 -9.24 2.12
CA ARG A 39 0.00 -9.17 2.09
C ARG A 39 0.50 -7.73 1.95
N PHE A 40 -0.19 -6.90 1.17
CA PHE A 40 0.11 -5.49 0.98
C PHE A 40 -0.12 -4.70 2.27
N LEU A 41 -1.29 -4.84 2.90
CA LEU A 41 -1.61 -4.22 4.19
C LEU A 41 -0.65 -4.68 5.30
N GLY A 42 -0.30 -5.97 5.34
CA GLY A 42 0.70 -6.48 6.29
C GLY A 42 2.12 -5.97 6.03
N ARG A 43 2.43 -5.49 4.82
CA ARG A 43 3.68 -4.80 4.52
C ARG A 43 3.62 -3.34 4.98
N ILE A 44 2.53 -2.64 4.68
CA ILE A 44 2.27 -1.27 5.16
C ILE A 44 2.36 -1.21 6.68
N ARG A 45 1.65 -2.10 7.38
CA ARG A 45 1.65 -2.15 8.84
C ARG A 45 3.07 -2.27 9.40
N ARG A 46 3.91 -3.13 8.83
CA ARG A 46 5.32 -3.27 9.23
C ARG A 46 6.16 -2.03 8.94
N ILE A 47 5.84 -1.25 7.90
CA ILE A 47 6.52 0.01 7.60
C ILE A 47 6.16 1.05 8.67
N ILE A 48 4.86 1.16 9.02
CA ILE A 48 4.35 2.06 10.06
C ILE A 48 4.89 1.70 11.45
N GLU A 49 4.81 0.42 11.84
CA GLU A 49 5.36 -0.08 13.12
C GLU A 49 6.87 0.21 13.25
N ARG A 50 7.59 0.24 12.13
CA ARG A 50 9.01 0.56 12.07
C ARG A 50 9.28 2.07 12.08
N GLY A 51 8.29 2.91 11.76
CA GLY A 51 8.38 4.37 11.79
C GLY A 51 9.36 4.98 10.77
N SER A 52 9.80 4.25 9.75
CA SER A 52 10.70 4.78 8.72
C SER A 52 10.54 4.10 7.37
N VAL A 53 10.54 4.89 6.29
CA VAL A 53 10.60 4.42 4.90
C VAL A 53 12.06 4.21 4.50
N ARG A 54 12.37 3.05 3.91
CA ARG A 54 13.76 2.66 3.56
C ARG A 54 14.00 2.49 2.06
N SER A 55 12.95 2.46 1.27
CA SER A 55 13.04 2.26 -0.17
C SER A 55 11.92 2.98 -0.89
N GLU A 56 12.15 3.28 -2.16
CA GLU A 56 11.18 3.92 -3.05
C GLU A 56 9.88 3.09 -3.16
N THR A 57 9.99 1.76 -3.14
CA THR A 57 8.80 0.88 -3.12
C THR A 57 7.95 1.06 -1.86
N GLU A 58 8.59 1.27 -0.70
CA GLU A 58 7.86 1.53 0.55
C GLU A 58 7.28 2.94 0.58
N TYR A 59 7.97 3.92 0.00
CA TYR A 59 7.47 5.27 -0.19
C TYR A 59 6.16 5.26 -0.99
N HIS A 60 6.15 4.63 -2.17
CA HIS A 60 4.94 4.53 -2.98
C HIS A 60 3.83 3.73 -2.31
N ALA A 61 4.17 2.67 -1.56
CA ALA A 61 3.17 1.90 -0.83
C ALA A 61 2.44 2.73 0.24
N LEU A 62 3.14 3.61 0.96
CA LEU A 62 2.52 4.54 1.91
C LEU A 62 1.83 5.71 1.22
N ARG A 63 2.42 6.26 0.15
CA ARG A 63 1.84 7.37 -0.60
C ARG A 63 0.47 7.00 -1.19
N ASN A 64 0.31 5.76 -1.63
CA ASN A 64 -0.95 5.29 -2.21
C ASN A 64 -2.08 5.08 -1.18
N ILE A 65 -1.78 5.07 0.13
CA ILE A 65 -2.80 4.85 1.16
C ILE A 65 -3.02 6.05 2.08
N VAL A 66 -2.15 7.06 2.04
CA VAL A 66 -2.21 8.20 2.97
C VAL A 66 -3.50 8.99 2.86
N ASP A 67 -4.13 9.00 1.68
CA ASP A 67 -5.41 9.66 1.44
C ASP A 67 -6.61 8.81 1.89
N ASP A 68 -6.41 7.50 2.10
CA ASP A 68 -7.41 6.56 2.61
C ASP A 68 -7.32 6.34 4.14
N VAL A 69 -6.40 7.04 4.84
CA VAL A 69 -6.29 6.96 6.31
C VAL A 69 -7.29 7.91 6.95
N ASP A 70 -8.39 7.35 7.45
CA ASP A 70 -9.48 8.12 8.11
C ASP A 70 -9.06 8.75 9.46
N ASP A 71 -8.08 8.16 10.15
CA ASP A 71 -7.57 8.69 11.43
C ASP A 71 -6.50 9.75 11.17
N GLU A 72 -6.82 11.01 11.48
CA GLU A 72 -5.94 12.17 11.22
C GLU A 72 -4.57 12.05 11.92
N ALA A 73 -4.50 11.45 13.11
CA ALA A 73 -3.23 11.27 13.81
C ALA A 73 -2.36 10.21 13.12
N GLN A 74 -2.96 9.10 12.67
CA GLN A 74 -2.27 8.11 11.86
C GLN A 74 -1.84 8.68 10.51
N ARG A 75 -2.70 9.50 9.89
CA ARG A 75 -2.38 10.17 8.63
C ARG A 75 -1.17 11.08 8.78
N GLN A 76 -1.10 11.88 9.84
CA GLN A 76 0.05 12.74 10.13
C GLN A 76 1.34 11.93 10.30
N ILE A 77 1.29 10.79 11.02
CA ILE A 77 2.46 9.90 11.17
C ILE A 77 2.95 9.41 9.80
N VAL A 78 2.05 9.01 8.91
CA VAL A 78 2.41 8.57 7.55
C VAL A 78 3.00 9.73 6.75
N CYS A 79 2.43 10.93 6.83
CA CYS A 79 2.97 12.14 6.19
C CYS A 79 4.39 12.46 6.67
N ASP A 80 4.64 12.42 7.98
CA ASP A 80 5.96 12.69 8.56
C ASP A 80 7.00 11.66 8.06
N MET A 81 6.60 10.39 7.97
CA MET A 81 7.46 9.33 7.43
C MET A 81 7.81 9.54 5.94
N LEU A 82 6.87 10.04 5.14
CA LEU A 82 7.09 10.35 3.73
C LEU A 82 8.02 11.56 3.57
N ALA A 83 7.76 12.64 4.31
CA ALA A 83 8.58 13.85 4.31
C ALA A 83 10.04 13.55 4.72
N ALA A 84 10.24 12.78 5.79
CA ALA A 84 11.58 12.40 6.25
C ALA A 84 12.36 11.56 5.22
N TYR A 85 11.67 10.82 4.35
CA TYR A 85 12.31 10.10 3.25
C TYR A 85 12.70 11.04 2.09
N GLU A 86 11.83 11.97 1.73
CA GLU A 86 12.07 12.98 0.69
C GLU A 86 13.25 13.89 1.05
N GLU A 87 13.34 14.33 2.31
CA GLU A 87 14.47 15.12 2.82
C GLU A 87 15.79 14.38 2.64
N LYS A 88 15.85 13.09 3.03
CA LYS A 88 17.06 12.26 2.86
C LYS A 88 17.41 12.03 1.39
N ALA A 89 16.42 11.84 0.54
CA ALA A 89 16.63 11.65 -0.90
C ALA A 89 17.18 12.91 -1.55
N SER A 90 16.72 14.09 -1.12
CA SER A 90 17.20 15.39 -1.60
C SER A 90 18.62 15.71 -1.12
N ALA A 91 18.95 15.38 0.14
CA ALA A 91 20.28 15.56 0.73
C ALA A 91 21.36 14.65 0.09
N THR A 92 20.97 13.49 -0.46
CA THR A 92 21.91 12.57 -1.13
C THR A 92 22.24 13.01 -2.57
N ARG A 93 21.46 13.92 -3.15
CA ARG A 93 21.65 14.45 -4.51
C ARG A 93 22.36 15.82 -4.57
N SER A 94 22.70 16.39 -3.41
CA SER A 94 23.43 17.66 -3.27
C SER A 94 24.90 17.40 -2.93
#